data_AF-A0A9I3LE44-F1
#
_entry.id   AF-A0A9I3LE44-F1
#
_cell.length_a   1.000
_cell.length_b   1.000
_cell.length_c   1.000
_cell.angle_alpha   90.00
_cell.angle_beta   90.00
_cell.angle_gamma   90.00
#
_symmetry.space_group_name_H-M   'P 1'
#
loop_
_entity.id
_entity.type
_entity.pdbx_description
1 polymer ?
#
loop_
_entity_poly.entity_id
_entity_poly.type
_entity_poly.pdbx_seq_one_letter_code
_entity_poly.pdbx_strand_id
1 'polypeptide(L)'
;MHCSFQAACRLRVRLIQEFHMDGKNYDDITYNFLIGGDGHIYEGRNWHKIGATIPGYNSRSITVAFVGEYNYGGKPTKKQIELLKYLLHFGAKERHLKEGYRIYASEQLDPTVGTGKWLIEALHSLPQFVDKEQNKDQQPDHE
;
A
#
# COMPACT_ATOMS: atom_id res chain seq x y z
N MET A 1 3.37 -5.89 14.77
CA MET A 1 4.32 -4.93 15.40
C MET A 1 5.07 -4.15 14.31
N HIS A 2 4.93 -2.83 14.29
CA HIS A 2 5.61 -1.94 13.32
C HIS A 2 7.03 -1.56 13.79
N CYS A 3 7.85 -0.99 12.90
CA CYS A 3 9.10 -0.33 13.30
C CYS A 3 8.80 1.06 13.87
N SER A 4 9.56 1.54 14.86
CA SER A 4 9.27 2.82 15.56
C SER A 4 10.40 3.85 15.48
N PHE A 5 11.60 3.44 15.06
CA PHE A 5 12.76 4.32 14.90
C PHE A 5 13.20 4.34 13.44
N GLN A 6 13.67 5.49 12.95
CA GLN A 6 14.05 5.65 11.54
C GLN A 6 15.13 4.66 11.10
N ALA A 7 16.12 4.36 11.95
CA ALA A 7 17.12 3.34 11.65
C ALA A 7 16.50 1.96 11.44
N ALA A 8 15.55 1.56 12.30
CA ALA A 8 14.86 0.28 12.18
C ALA A 8 13.93 0.22 10.96
N CYS A 9 13.21 1.30 10.66
CA CYS A 9 12.34 1.35 9.47
C CYS A 9 13.15 1.35 8.17
N ARG A 10 14.25 2.12 8.08
CA ARG A 10 15.18 2.06 6.94
C ARG A 10 15.73 0.66 6.74
N LEU A 11 16.16 -0.01 7.81
CA LEU A 11 16.65 -1.39 7.74
C LEU A 11 15.57 -2.33 7.21
N ARG A 12 14.33 -2.24 7.72
CA ARG A 12 13.22 -3.06 7.21
C ARG A 12 12.93 -2.82 5.74
N VAL A 13 12.88 -1.56 5.30
CA VAL A 13 12.65 -1.24 3.88
C VAL A 13 13.75 -1.82 2.99
N ARG A 14 15.02 -1.73 3.40
CA ARG A 14 16.15 -2.33 2.69
C ARG A 14 16.04 -3.85 2.62
N LEU A 15 15.74 -4.52 3.72
CA LEU A 15 15.55 -5.98 3.73
C LEU A 15 14.39 -6.43 2.84
N ILE A 16 13.31 -5.64 2.75
CA ILE A 16 12.20 -5.90 1.83
C ILE A 16 12.67 -5.76 0.36
N GLN A 17 13.47 -4.73 0.06
CA GLN A 17 14.03 -4.53 -1.28
C GLN A 17 14.98 -5.68 -1.67
N GLU A 18 15.92 -6.03 -0.79
CA GLU A 18 16.85 -7.16 -0.99
C GLU A 18 16.08 -8.47 -1.22
N PHE A 19 15.05 -8.75 -0.42
CA PHE A 19 14.22 -9.93 -0.63
C PHE A 19 13.50 -9.93 -1.98
N HIS A 20 12.99 -8.78 -2.43
CA HIS A 20 12.36 -8.69 -3.74
C HIS A 20 13.36 -8.86 -4.90
N MET A 21 14.55 -8.25 -4.78
CA MET A 21 15.55 -8.29 -5.83
C MET A 21 16.25 -9.65 -5.87
N ASP A 22 16.90 -10.05 -4.78
CA ASP A 22 17.74 -11.24 -4.75
C ASP A 22 16.90 -12.52 -4.52
N GLY A 23 15.80 -12.41 -3.77
CA GLY A 23 14.95 -13.56 -3.42
C GLY A 23 13.81 -13.82 -4.41
N LYS A 24 13.38 -12.81 -5.17
CA LYS A 24 12.23 -12.90 -6.09
C LYS A 24 12.52 -12.39 -7.51
N ASN A 25 13.76 -11.96 -7.78
CA ASN A 25 14.23 -11.56 -9.11
C ASN A 25 13.45 -10.37 -9.70
N TYR A 26 12.95 -9.47 -8.85
CA TYR A 26 12.43 -8.17 -9.29
C TYR A 26 13.58 -7.20 -9.52
N ASP A 27 13.38 -6.23 -10.41
CA ASP A 27 14.36 -5.17 -10.68
C ASP A 27 14.47 -4.13 -9.53
N ASP A 28 13.51 -4.13 -8.61
CA ASP A 28 13.41 -3.24 -7.46
C ASP A 28 12.35 -3.76 -6.48
N ILE A 29 12.23 -3.15 -5.30
CA ILE A 29 11.11 -3.33 -4.37
C ILE A 29 9.76 -3.22 -5.10
N THR A 30 8.81 -4.11 -4.84
CA THR A 30 7.59 -4.19 -5.67
C THR A 30 6.61 -3.04 -5.47
N TYR A 31 6.66 -2.37 -4.31
CA TYR A 31 5.78 -1.27 -3.91
C TYR A 31 6.25 0.09 -4.46
N ASN A 32 5.30 0.99 -4.73
CA ASN A 32 5.61 2.38 -5.10
C ASN A 32 6.08 3.18 -3.87
N PHE A 33 5.38 3.02 -2.74
CA PHE A 33 5.70 3.69 -1.48
C PHE A 33 5.53 2.74 -0.30
N LEU A 34 6.25 3.02 0.78
CA LEU A 34 6.11 2.32 2.06
C LEU A 34 5.95 3.31 3.20
N ILE A 35 5.05 3.04 4.14
CA ILE A 35 4.80 3.90 5.31
C ILE A 35 5.34 3.23 6.56
N GLY A 36 6.38 3.80 7.14
CA GLY A 36 7.00 3.32 8.38
C GLY A 36 6.25 3.77 9.62
N GLY A 37 6.32 2.97 10.69
CA GLY A 37 5.74 3.33 11.99
C GLY A 37 6.54 4.39 12.76
N ASP A 38 7.75 4.74 12.29
CA ASP A 38 8.52 5.92 12.70
C ASP A 38 7.92 7.23 12.17
N GLY A 39 6.98 7.11 11.23
CA GLY A 39 6.27 8.21 10.63
C GLY A 39 7.08 8.93 9.55
N HIS A 40 7.70 8.14 8.67
CA HIS A 40 8.20 8.58 7.38
C HIS A 40 7.53 7.77 6.26
N ILE A 41 7.42 8.38 5.09
CA ILE A 41 7.13 7.70 3.82
C ILE A 41 8.48 7.39 3.17
N TYR A 42 8.65 6.15 2.76
CA TYR A 42 9.82 5.64 2.06
C TYR A 42 9.46 5.46 0.59
N GLU A 43 10.27 6.06 -0.28
CA GLU A 43 10.14 5.89 -1.72
C GLU A 43 10.63 4.48 -2.10
N GLY A 44 9.77 3.73 -2.79
CA GLY A 44 10.15 2.53 -3.52
C GLY A 44 10.23 2.86 -5.01
N ARG A 45 9.30 2.32 -5.79
CA ARG A 45 9.19 2.61 -7.23
C ARG A 45 8.64 3.98 -7.57
N ASN A 46 8.20 4.78 -6.60
CA ASN A 46 7.69 6.15 -6.78
C ASN A 46 6.46 6.28 -7.69
N TRP A 47 6.11 7.52 -8.08
CA TRP A 47 4.93 7.83 -8.88
C TRP A 47 5.04 7.48 -10.36
N HIS A 48 6.26 7.37 -10.88
CA HIS A 48 6.54 7.32 -12.32
C HIS A 48 6.91 5.93 -12.83
N LYS A 49 7.18 4.98 -11.94
CA LYS A 49 7.50 3.59 -12.32
C LYS A 49 6.34 2.65 -11.97
N ILE A 50 6.09 1.73 -12.89
CA ILE A 50 5.08 0.67 -12.74
C ILE A 50 5.45 -0.22 -11.54
N GLY A 51 4.47 -0.47 -10.67
CA GLY A 51 4.60 -1.39 -9.54
C GLY A 51 4.85 -2.83 -9.97
N ALA A 52 5.15 -3.72 -9.02
CA ALA A 52 5.30 -5.15 -9.31
C ALA A 52 4.63 -6.04 -8.26
N THR A 53 3.63 -5.52 -7.54
CA THR A 53 2.98 -6.21 -6.41
C THR A 53 1.75 -7.01 -6.82
N ILE A 54 0.88 -6.46 -7.68
CA ILE A 54 -0.42 -7.04 -8.01
C ILE A 54 -0.53 -7.20 -9.54
N PRO A 55 -0.33 -8.42 -10.08
CA PRO A 55 -0.49 -8.69 -11.51
C PRO A 55 -1.83 -8.18 -12.05
N GLY A 56 -1.83 -7.61 -13.25
CA GLY A 56 -3.02 -7.00 -13.87
C GLY A 56 -3.45 -5.63 -13.30
N TYR A 57 -2.87 -5.16 -12.19
CA TYR A 57 -3.15 -3.83 -11.62
C TYR A 57 -1.94 -2.91 -11.58
N ASN A 58 -0.72 -3.46 -11.62
CA ASN A 58 0.54 -2.72 -11.55
C ASN A 58 0.63 -1.46 -12.46
N SER A 59 0.08 -1.50 -13.68
CA SER A 59 0.13 -0.38 -14.64
C SER A 59 -0.96 0.68 -14.45
N ARG A 60 -1.94 0.41 -13.57
CA ARG A 60 -3.12 1.26 -13.34
C ARG A 60 -3.35 1.60 -11.87
N SER A 61 -2.38 1.30 -11.01
CA SER A 61 -2.45 1.59 -9.58
C SER A 61 -1.10 2.05 -9.02
N ILE A 62 -1.16 2.71 -7.86
CA ILE A 62 -0.01 2.98 -7.01
C ILE A 62 -0.15 2.08 -5.79
N THR A 63 0.84 1.24 -5.54
CA THR A 63 0.82 0.32 -4.39
C THR A 63 1.57 0.93 -3.21
N VAL A 64 0.88 1.09 -2.08
CA VAL A 64 1.44 1.62 -0.83
C VAL A 64 1.44 0.53 0.23
N ALA A 65 2.63 0.13 0.70
CA ALA A 65 2.77 -0.84 1.79
C ALA A 65 2.87 -0.15 3.14
N PHE A 66 2.40 -0.79 4.21
CA PHE A 66 2.64 -0.35 5.58
C PHE A 66 3.69 -1.27 6.21
N VAL A 67 4.79 -0.70 6.73
CA VAL A 67 5.89 -1.49 7.29
C VAL A 67 5.50 -1.99 8.69
N GLY A 68 5.00 -3.22 8.75
CA GLY A 68 4.53 -3.84 9.98
C GLY A 68 3.85 -5.19 9.74
N GLU A 69 3.12 -5.64 10.76
CA GLU A 69 2.25 -6.81 10.67
C GLU A 69 0.90 -6.35 11.25
N TYR A 70 -0.18 -6.54 10.48
CA TYR A 70 -1.52 -6.03 10.77
C TYR A 70 -2.62 -7.10 10.75
N ASN A 71 -2.30 -8.39 10.72
CA ASN A 71 -3.26 -9.46 11.01
C ASN A 71 -3.40 -9.68 12.51
N TYR A 72 -2.26 -9.81 13.19
CA TYR A 72 -2.16 -10.11 14.62
C TYR A 72 -1.43 -9.01 15.40
N GLY A 73 -0.68 -8.16 14.69
CA GLY A 73 0.15 -7.12 15.29
C GLY A 73 -0.57 -5.83 15.73
N GLY A 74 -1.90 -5.79 15.65
CA GLY A 74 -2.72 -4.62 16.01
C GLY A 74 -2.91 -3.61 14.89
N LYS A 75 -3.56 -2.48 15.20
CA LYS A 75 -3.86 -1.40 14.24
C LYS A 75 -2.61 -0.61 13.82
N PRO A 76 -2.57 -0.07 12.59
CA PRO A 76 -1.58 0.94 12.22
C PRO A 76 -1.65 2.14 13.17
N THR A 77 -0.51 2.81 13.37
CA THR A 77 -0.51 4.01 14.21
C THR A 77 -1.29 5.14 13.52
N LYS A 78 -1.82 6.07 14.33
CA LYS A 78 -2.45 7.29 13.80
C LYS A 78 -1.53 8.02 12.82
N LYS A 79 -0.23 8.11 13.13
CA LYS A 79 0.77 8.76 12.29
C LYS A 79 0.90 8.08 10.92
N GLN A 80 0.84 6.75 10.85
CA GLN A 80 0.87 6.04 9.56
C GLN A 80 -0.36 6.35 8.69
N ILE A 81 -1.56 6.41 9.29
CA ILE A 81 -2.78 6.77 8.56
C ILE A 81 -2.76 8.22 8.09
N GLU A 82 -2.25 9.16 8.91
CA GLU A 82 -2.08 10.56 8.50
C GLU A 82 -1.07 10.72 7.37
N LEU A 83 0.01 9.92 7.35
CA LEU A 83 0.95 9.90 6.22
C LEU A 83 0.34 9.35 4.94
N LEU A 84 -0.53 8.35 5.04
CA LEU A 84 -1.29 7.87 3.89
C LEU A 84 -2.16 9.00 3.34
N LYS A 85 -2.93 9.69 4.20
CA LYS A 85 -3.75 10.85 3.79
C LYS A 85 -2.91 11.94 3.13
N TYR A 86 -1.74 12.26 3.71
CA TYR A 86 -0.81 13.22 3.12
C TYR A 86 -0.33 12.79 1.73
N LEU A 87 0.10 11.53 1.58
CA LEU A 87 0.56 10.97 0.30
C LEU A 87 -0.54 11.01 -0.76
N LEU A 88 -1.76 10.66 -0.38
CA LEU A 88 -2.93 10.68 -1.25
C LEU A 88 -3.30 12.11 -1.68
N HIS A 89 -3.30 13.06 -0.74
CA HIS A 89 -3.55 14.47 -1.04
C HIS A 89 -2.50 15.02 -2.01
N PHE A 90 -1.23 14.74 -1.76
CA PHE A 90 -0.13 15.13 -2.65
C PHE A 90 -0.31 14.50 -4.04
N GLY A 91 -0.55 13.19 -4.11
CA GLY A 91 -0.74 12.48 -5.37
C GLY A 91 -1.92 13.01 -6.19
N ALA A 92 -3.03 13.39 -5.54
CA ALA A 92 -4.16 14.01 -6.21
C ALA A 92 -3.85 15.43 -6.69
N LYS A 93 -3.21 16.25 -5.85
CA LYS A 93 -2.83 17.64 -6.18
C LYS A 93 -1.88 17.71 -7.36
N GLU A 94 -0.87 16.85 -7.38
CA GLU A 94 0.14 16.77 -8.44
C GLU A 94 -0.31 15.91 -9.64
N ARG A 95 -1.58 15.47 -9.67
CA ARG A 95 -2.19 14.67 -10.75
C ARG A 95 -1.50 13.33 -11.01
N HIS A 96 -0.81 12.78 -10.03
CA HIS A 96 -0.34 11.39 -10.05
C HIS A 96 -1.50 10.40 -9.83
N LEU A 97 -2.54 10.83 -9.11
CA LEU A 97 -3.77 10.08 -8.92
C LEU A 97 -4.89 10.69 -9.76
N LYS A 98 -5.67 9.83 -10.43
CA LYS A 98 -6.85 10.25 -11.19
C LYS A 98 -7.89 10.87 -10.26
N GLU A 99 -8.63 11.86 -10.76
CA GLU A 99 -9.82 12.34 -10.08
C GLU A 99 -10.80 11.17 -9.80
N GLY A 100 -11.34 11.12 -8.58
CA GLY A 100 -12.20 10.02 -8.14
C GLY A 100 -11.48 8.68 -7.94
N TYR A 101 -10.15 8.68 -7.73
CA TYR A 101 -9.42 7.44 -7.40
C TYR A 101 -10.05 6.72 -6.20
N ARG A 102 -9.90 5.39 -6.21
CA ARG A 102 -10.42 4.49 -5.17
C ARG A 102 -9.26 3.76 -4.50
N ILE A 103 -9.42 3.44 -3.23
CA ILE A 103 -8.47 2.67 -2.44
C ILE A 103 -9.04 1.27 -2.25
N TYR A 104 -8.22 0.27 -2.56
CA TYR A 104 -8.54 -1.13 -2.37
C TYR A 104 -7.50 -1.76 -1.44
N ALA A 105 -7.94 -2.66 -0.57
CA ALA A 105 -7.06 -3.63 0.04
C ALA A 105 -6.52 -4.57 -1.04
N SER A 106 -5.26 -4.97 -0.95
CA SER A 106 -4.61 -5.84 -1.94
C SER A 106 -5.39 -7.13 -2.19
N GLU A 107 -5.97 -7.71 -1.13
CA GLU A 107 -6.77 -8.94 -1.18
C GLU A 107 -8.15 -8.79 -1.86
N GLN A 108 -8.57 -7.56 -2.18
CA GLN A 108 -9.72 -7.32 -3.06
C GLN A 108 -9.36 -7.51 -4.54
N LEU A 109 -8.08 -7.40 -4.89
CA LEU A 109 -7.59 -7.47 -6.26
C LEU A 109 -6.84 -8.78 -6.54
N ASP A 110 -6.11 -9.30 -5.54
CA ASP A 110 -5.42 -10.58 -5.57
C ASP A 110 -5.50 -11.26 -4.19
N PRO A 111 -6.22 -12.39 -4.04
CA PRO A 111 -6.42 -13.05 -2.76
C PRO A 111 -5.14 -13.61 -2.14
N THR A 112 -4.03 -13.69 -2.88
CA THR A 112 -2.74 -14.15 -2.38
C THR A 112 -1.93 -13.05 -1.69
N VAL A 113 -2.32 -11.78 -1.84
CA VAL A 113 -1.61 -10.62 -1.29
C VAL A 113 -2.43 -10.01 -0.15
N GLY A 114 -2.11 -10.40 1.09
CA GLY A 114 -2.81 -9.92 2.28
C GLY A 114 -2.47 -8.48 2.65
N THR A 115 -3.49 -7.71 3.06
CA THR A 115 -3.31 -6.34 3.61
C THR A 115 -3.23 -6.33 5.13
N GLY A 116 -3.89 -7.30 5.77
CA GLY A 116 -3.98 -7.38 7.22
C GLY A 116 -5.28 -6.80 7.76
N LYS A 117 -6.01 -7.61 8.54
CA LYS A 117 -7.33 -7.27 9.10
C LYS A 117 -7.38 -5.87 9.72
N TRP A 118 -6.42 -5.55 10.59
CA TRP A 118 -6.43 -4.29 11.34
C TRP A 118 -6.05 -3.08 10.49
N LEU A 119 -5.33 -3.29 9.38
CA LEU A 119 -5.08 -2.22 8.42
C LEU A 119 -6.34 -1.95 7.60
N ILE A 120 -7.03 -2.99 7.13
CA ILE A 120 -8.32 -2.85 6.42
C ILE A 120 -9.33 -2.09 7.28
N GLU A 121 -9.48 -2.46 8.55
CA GLU A 121 -10.38 -1.75 9.48
C GLU A 121 -10.02 -0.26 9.62
N ALA A 122 -8.74 0.09 9.61
CA ALA A 122 -8.30 1.48 9.66
C ALA A 122 -8.61 2.23 8.34
N LEU A 123 -8.55 1.55 7.19
CA LEU A 123 -8.83 2.13 5.89
C LEU A 123 -10.32 2.48 5.70
N HIS A 124 -11.24 1.83 6.42
CA HIS A 124 -12.68 2.18 6.40
C HIS A 124 -12.95 3.62 6.84
N SER A 125 -12.00 4.27 7.52
CA SER A 125 -12.11 5.70 7.89
C SER A 125 -11.85 6.66 6.71
N LEU A 126 -11.38 6.16 5.57
CA LEU A 126 -11.07 6.96 4.39
C LEU A 126 -12.25 6.94 3.40
N PRO A 127 -12.74 8.10 2.95
CA PRO A 127 -13.90 8.15 2.04
C PRO A 127 -13.65 7.53 0.67
N GLN A 128 -12.38 7.38 0.26
CA GLN A 128 -12.01 6.74 -1.01
C GLN A 128 -11.88 5.22 -0.91
N PHE A 129 -11.95 4.64 0.30
CA PHE A 129 -11.84 3.19 0.48
C PHE A 129 -13.11 2.48 0.03
N VAL A 130 -12.96 1.43 -0.78
CA VAL A 130 -14.07 0.64 -1.29
C VAL A 130 -14.32 -0.54 -0.36
N ASP A 131 -15.43 -0.54 0.34
CA ASP A 131 -15.85 -1.69 1.16
C ASP A 131 -16.40 -2.81 0.26
N LYS A 132 -16.05 -4.08 0.58
CA LYS A 132 -16.56 -5.26 -0.15
C LYS A 132 -18.09 -5.34 -0.09
N GLU A 133 -18.73 -4.82 0.96
CA GLU A 133 -20.19 -4.87 1.10
C GLU A 133 -20.95 -3.96 0.12
N GLN A 134 -20.29 -2.96 -0.47
CA GLN A 134 -20.91 -2.04 -1.44
C GLN A 134 -20.71 -2.46 -2.91
N ASN A 135 -20.00 -3.57 -3.16
CA ASN A 135 -19.47 -3.88 -4.50
C ASN A 135 -20.07 -5.15 -5.15
N LYS A 136 -21.26 -5.58 -4.73
CA LYS A 136 -22.01 -6.64 -5.44
C LYS A 136 -22.53 -6.20 -6.82
N ASP A 137 -22.48 -4.90 -7.12
CA ASP A 137 -23.08 -4.32 -8.35
C ASP A 137 -22.05 -3.86 -9.40
N GLN A 138 -20.74 -4.07 -9.19
CA GLN A 138 -19.70 -3.61 -10.13
C GLN A 138 -18.56 -4.63 -10.32
N GLN A 139 -18.91 -5.91 -10.48
CA GLN A 139 -17.96 -6.87 -11.03
C GLN A 139 -18.04 -6.78 -12.57
N PRO A 140 -17.02 -6.27 -13.28
CA PRO A 140 -17.01 -6.35 -14.73
C PRO A 140 -16.83 -7.81 -15.12
N ASP A 141 -17.69 -8.27 -16.01
CA ASP A 141 -17.60 -9.57 -16.65
C ASP A 141 -16.19 -9.75 -17.23
N HIS A 142 -15.52 -10.81 -16.77
CA HIS A 142 -14.32 -11.30 -17.42
C HIS A 142 -14.74 -12.02 -18.70
N GLU A 143 -14.53 -11.38 -19.85
CA GLU A 143 -14.44 -12.04 -21.16
C GLU A 143 -12.98 -12.05 -21.63
#